data_AF-A0A179F656-F1
#
_entry.id   AF-A0A179F656-F1
#
_cell.length_a   1.000
_cell.length_b   1.000
_cell.length_c   1.000
_cell.angle_alpha   90.00
_cell.angle_beta   90.00
_cell.angle_gamma   90.00
#
_symmetry.space_group_name_H-M   'P 1'
#
loop_
_entity.id
_entity.type
_entity.pdbx_description
1 polymer ?
#
loop_
_entity_poly.entity_id
_entity_poly.type
_entity_poly.pdbx_seq_one_letter_code
_entity_poly.pdbx_strand_id
1 'polypeptide(L)'
;MEQMRTQMGAELLHLREQLEAITTHVSESPQLSYAEVARSAPSFEPSNIRTLSTGNTTPSNFTDTFYCTIDTSRIADGQDDQVTAGAIRTMAETEIRAEQGFSNWRCRAVIKDPKKPNRIRIACRDENEHNMVKQVVGAKLPHGARLLRDELYPVKVDHVNRIAVLDEMSDIRAGAIEAFSKENDVHVAKIAWLSKRDTPKAYGSMAVYVTKGSDAKRLLSEGFFYAGGESGYTGSFERRPRPEQCYNCQQVGHKAFQREKSRICGKCAKEGHHHSACNETVYKCVLCDGPHESFSRNCKKLYPSDHE
;
A
#
# COMPACT_ATOMS: atom_id res chain seq x y z
N MET A 1 16.87 -80.90 16.33
CA MET A 1 15.58 -80.60 15.67
C MET A 1 14.53 -80.18 16.69
N GLU A 2 14.29 -80.97 17.75
CA GLU A 2 13.37 -80.63 18.86
C GLU A 2 13.69 -79.29 19.55
N GLN A 3 14.94 -79.09 19.96
CA GLN A 3 15.41 -77.90 20.69
C GLN A 3 15.25 -76.58 19.92
N MET A 4 15.44 -76.62 18.61
CA MET A 4 15.32 -75.44 17.74
C MET A 4 13.86 -75.05 17.54
N ARG A 5 12.95 -76.05 17.54
CA ARG A 5 11.51 -75.85 17.41
C ARG A 5 10.91 -75.27 18.71
N THR A 6 11.42 -75.68 19.87
CA THR A 6 11.05 -75.11 21.17
C THR A 6 11.56 -73.68 21.34
N GLN A 7 12.77 -73.38 20.87
CA GLN A 7 13.34 -72.03 20.92
C GLN A 7 12.57 -71.07 20.01
N MET A 8 12.26 -71.47 18.78
CA MET A 8 11.46 -70.68 17.85
C MET A 8 10.02 -70.48 18.32
N GLY A 9 9.45 -71.46 19.03
CA GLY A 9 8.13 -71.34 19.66
C GLY A 9 8.11 -70.30 20.79
N ALA A 10 9.16 -70.25 21.61
CA ALA A 10 9.31 -69.27 22.67
C ALA A 10 9.51 -67.84 22.12
N GLU A 11 10.29 -67.69 21.05
CA GLU A 11 10.50 -66.40 20.38
C GLU A 11 9.22 -65.87 19.71
N LEU A 12 8.40 -66.73 19.12
CA LEU A 12 7.11 -66.34 18.55
C LEU A 12 6.09 -65.92 19.61
N LEU A 13 6.08 -66.57 20.77
CA LEU A 13 5.25 -66.16 21.90
C LEU A 13 5.71 -64.80 22.45
N HIS A 14 7.02 -64.59 22.57
CA HIS A 14 7.58 -63.32 23.02
C HIS A 14 7.27 -62.16 22.05
N LEU A 15 7.37 -62.39 20.74
CA LEU A 15 7.00 -61.39 19.72
C LEU A 15 5.51 -61.06 19.72
N ARG A 16 4.65 -62.05 20.02
CA ARG A 16 3.20 -61.82 20.13
C ARG A 16 2.86 -60.97 21.35
N GLU A 17 3.47 -61.24 22.49
CA GLU A 17 3.28 -60.43 23.71
C GLU A 17 3.77 -58.99 23.51
N GLN A 18 4.88 -58.79 22.80
CA GLN A 18 5.35 -57.44 22.45
C GLN A 18 4.39 -56.70 21.51
N LEU A 19 3.75 -57.39 20.57
CA LEU A 19 2.76 -56.79 19.66
C LEU A 19 1.43 -56.49 20.38
N GLU A 20 0.96 -57.35 21.29
CA GLU A 20 -0.23 -57.08 22.11
C GLU A 20 0.01 -55.93 23.11
N ALA A 21 1.22 -55.81 23.65
CA ALA A 21 1.64 -54.63 24.41
C ALA A 21 1.54 -53.37 23.53
N ILE A 22 2.21 -53.34 22.36
CA ILE A 22 2.17 -52.17 21.46
C ILE A 22 0.74 -51.79 21.07
N THR A 23 -0.14 -52.76 20.84
CA THR A 23 -1.53 -52.53 20.46
C THR A 23 -2.38 -51.96 21.61
N THR A 24 -2.10 -52.34 22.86
CA THR A 24 -2.77 -51.76 24.03
C THR A 24 -2.33 -50.32 24.32
N HIS A 25 -1.10 -49.95 23.97
CA HIS A 25 -0.60 -48.57 24.12
C HIS A 25 -1.19 -47.59 23.07
N VAL A 26 -1.61 -48.09 21.90
CA VAL A 26 -2.18 -47.26 20.81
C VAL A 26 -3.63 -46.86 21.12
N SER A 27 -4.38 -47.63 21.91
CA SER A 27 -5.76 -47.33 22.29
C SER A 27 -5.92 -46.34 23.47
N GLU A 28 -4.84 -46.02 24.20
CA GLU A 28 -4.85 -45.04 25.30
C GLU A 28 -4.00 -43.79 24.99
N SER A 29 -4.02 -43.32 23.74
CA SER A 29 -3.46 -42.00 23.43
C SER A 29 -4.49 -40.90 23.77
N PRO A 30 -4.22 -39.97 24.70
CA PRO A 30 -5.06 -38.80 24.88
C PRO A 30 -5.04 -38.00 23.58
N GLN A 31 -6.20 -37.58 23.08
CA GLN A 31 -6.31 -36.67 21.94
C GLN A 31 -5.53 -35.38 22.26
N LEU A 32 -4.31 -35.27 21.75
CA LEU A 32 -3.44 -34.11 21.93
C LEU A 32 -4.14 -32.87 21.35
N SER A 33 -4.42 -31.92 22.22
CA SER A 33 -4.98 -30.63 21.81
C SER A 33 -3.93 -29.82 21.06
N TYR A 34 -4.36 -29.01 20.08
CA TYR A 34 -3.49 -28.08 19.35
C TYR A 34 -2.61 -27.22 20.29
N ALA A 35 -3.11 -26.92 21.49
CA ALA A 35 -2.40 -26.16 22.52
C ALA A 35 -1.26 -26.93 23.23
N GLU A 36 -1.21 -28.26 23.16
CA GLU A 36 -0.14 -29.09 23.75
C GLU A 36 1.04 -29.28 22.78
N VAL A 37 0.74 -29.38 21.48
CA VAL A 37 1.76 -29.45 20.42
C VAL A 37 2.55 -28.14 20.34
N ALA A 38 1.88 -26.98 20.48
CA ALA A 38 2.55 -25.68 20.46
C ALA A 38 3.49 -25.44 21.66
N ARG A 39 3.33 -26.19 22.76
CA ARG A 39 4.16 -26.06 23.97
C ARG A 39 5.36 -27.01 23.98
N SER A 40 5.36 -28.03 23.13
CA SER A 40 6.42 -29.04 23.09
C SER A 40 7.46 -28.67 22.03
N ALA A 41 8.36 -27.74 22.35
CA ALA A 41 9.50 -27.45 21.49
C ALA A 41 10.50 -28.63 21.51
N PRO A 42 11.05 -29.08 20.36
CA PRO A 42 12.12 -30.07 20.36
C PRO A 42 13.35 -29.47 21.04
N SER A 43 13.73 -30.02 22.18
CA SER A 43 14.99 -29.69 22.86
C SER A 43 16.16 -30.34 22.13
N PHE A 44 16.54 -29.78 20.98
CA PHE A 44 17.85 -30.00 20.39
C PHE A 44 18.31 -28.69 19.75
N GLU A 45 19.12 -27.94 20.50
CA GLU A 45 19.96 -26.89 19.93
C GLU A 45 21.06 -27.51 19.07
N PRO A 46 21.33 -26.94 17.89
CA PRO A 46 22.68 -26.67 17.47
C PRO A 46 22.93 -25.18 17.60
N SER A 47 24.00 -24.89 18.34
CA SER A 47 24.54 -23.57 18.63
C SER A 47 24.72 -22.72 17.38
N ASN A 48 24.57 -21.40 17.56
CA ASN A 48 25.02 -20.30 16.68
C ASN A 48 23.98 -19.63 15.76
N ILE A 49 22.89 -19.11 16.31
CA ILE A 49 22.25 -17.89 15.74
C ILE A 49 21.95 -16.95 16.90
N ARG A 50 22.59 -15.78 16.91
CA ARG A 50 22.28 -14.71 17.85
C ARG A 50 20.83 -14.25 17.66
N THR A 51 20.00 -14.58 18.62
CA THR A 51 18.64 -14.11 18.80
C THR A 51 18.62 -12.60 19.03
N LEU A 52 18.18 -11.83 18.04
CA LEU A 52 17.48 -10.57 18.29
C LEU A 52 16.01 -10.82 17.96
N SER A 53 15.28 -11.26 18.99
CA SER A 53 13.83 -11.27 18.98
C SER A 53 13.36 -9.95 19.57
N THR A 54 12.72 -9.12 18.76
CA THR A 54 11.82 -8.07 19.25
C THR A 54 10.46 -8.37 18.66
N GLY A 55 9.57 -8.84 19.52
CA GLY A 55 8.17 -9.09 19.21
C GLY A 55 7.45 -7.82 18.79
N ASN A 56 6.75 -7.92 17.66
CA ASN A 56 5.46 -7.32 17.33
C ASN A 56 5.27 -7.46 15.81
N THR A 57 4.95 -8.68 15.34
CA THR A 57 4.47 -8.87 13.97
C THR A 57 2.99 -8.52 13.92
N THR A 58 2.67 -7.23 14.05
CA THR A 58 1.52 -6.68 13.32
C THR A 58 1.77 -7.03 11.85
N PRO A 59 0.84 -7.66 11.11
CA PRO A 59 1.05 -7.92 9.69
C PRO A 59 1.27 -6.56 9.01
N SER A 60 2.52 -6.25 8.67
CA SER A 60 2.80 -5.01 7.98
C SER A 60 2.23 -5.16 6.58
N ASN A 61 1.19 -4.39 6.25
CA ASN A 61 0.54 -4.35 4.93
C ASN A 61 1.48 -3.89 3.78
N PHE A 62 2.78 -3.81 4.01
CA PHE A 62 3.81 -3.45 3.06
C PHE A 62 4.74 -4.66 2.90
N THR A 63 4.30 -5.63 2.11
CA THR A 63 5.21 -6.64 1.56
C THR A 63 5.72 -6.10 0.22
N ASP A 64 6.94 -6.46 -0.19
CA ASP A 64 7.49 -6.21 -1.55
C ASP A 64 6.71 -6.94 -2.67
N THR A 65 5.49 -7.37 -2.37
CA THR A 65 4.62 -8.03 -3.31
C THR A 65 4.07 -6.99 -4.26
N PHE A 66 4.38 -7.15 -5.55
CA PHE A 66 3.75 -6.37 -6.60
C PHE A 66 2.28 -6.77 -6.74
N TYR A 67 1.39 -5.76 -6.80
CA TYR A 67 -0.05 -5.99 -6.88
C TYR A 67 -0.68 -5.30 -8.09
N CYS A 68 -1.31 -6.09 -8.94
CA CYS A 68 -2.28 -5.59 -9.90
C CYS A 68 -3.62 -5.37 -9.18
N THR A 69 -4.03 -4.12 -9.01
CA THR A 69 -5.29 -3.81 -8.31
C THR A 69 -6.38 -3.49 -9.33
N ILE A 70 -7.49 -4.22 -9.26
CA ILE A 70 -8.67 -4.06 -10.11
C ILE A 70 -9.76 -3.39 -9.27
N ASP A 71 -10.35 -2.34 -9.82
CA ASP A 71 -11.50 -1.64 -9.26
C ASP A 71 -12.76 -2.03 -10.02
N THR A 72 -13.74 -2.54 -9.28
CA THR A 72 -15.00 -3.09 -9.77
C THR A 72 -16.19 -2.20 -9.44
N SER A 73 -15.95 -1.01 -8.86
CA SER A 73 -17.00 -0.11 -8.35
C SER A 73 -17.96 0.46 -9.39
N ARG A 74 -17.71 0.27 -10.69
CA ARG A 74 -18.56 0.80 -11.78
C ARG A 74 -19.29 -0.29 -12.56
N ILE A 75 -19.31 -1.50 -12.03
CA ILE A 75 -19.98 -2.61 -12.68
C ILE A 75 -21.47 -2.53 -12.35
N ALA A 76 -22.30 -2.76 -13.36
CA ALA A 76 -23.75 -2.67 -13.22
C ALA A 76 -24.27 -3.81 -12.33
N ASP A 77 -25.31 -3.52 -11.55
CA ASP A 77 -25.98 -4.51 -10.71
C ASP A 77 -26.43 -5.71 -11.56
N GLY A 78 -25.99 -6.92 -11.18
CA GLY A 78 -26.29 -8.18 -11.88
C GLY A 78 -25.12 -8.81 -12.65
N GLN A 79 -23.94 -8.18 -12.70
CA GLN A 79 -22.70 -8.80 -13.23
C GLN A 79 -21.70 -9.22 -12.14
N ASP A 80 -22.09 -9.19 -10.86
CA ASP A 80 -21.21 -9.44 -9.71
C ASP A 80 -20.46 -10.79 -9.80
N ASP A 81 -21.09 -11.82 -10.36
CA ASP A 81 -20.50 -13.15 -10.53
C ASP A 81 -19.28 -13.15 -11.46
N GLN A 82 -19.27 -12.29 -12.48
CA GLN A 82 -18.16 -12.17 -13.45
C GLN A 82 -16.91 -11.52 -12.86
N VAL A 83 -17.04 -10.89 -11.70
CA VAL A 83 -16.01 -10.03 -11.11
C VAL A 83 -15.65 -10.46 -9.71
N THR A 84 -16.04 -11.69 -9.34
CA THR A 84 -15.54 -12.33 -8.14
C THR A 84 -14.03 -12.56 -8.23
N ALA A 85 -13.37 -12.69 -7.08
CA ALA A 85 -11.95 -13.04 -7.04
C ALA A 85 -11.66 -14.38 -7.76
N GLY A 86 -12.63 -15.30 -7.78
CA GLY A 86 -12.56 -16.55 -8.54
C GLY A 86 -12.62 -16.32 -10.05
N ALA A 87 -13.60 -15.55 -10.53
CA ALA A 87 -13.75 -15.24 -11.95
C ALA A 87 -12.52 -14.50 -12.51
N ILE A 88 -12.03 -13.49 -11.78
CA ILE A 88 -10.81 -12.76 -12.15
C ILE A 88 -9.59 -13.69 -12.21
N ARG A 89 -9.46 -14.62 -11.25
CA ARG A 89 -8.38 -15.62 -11.25
C ARG A 89 -8.47 -16.50 -12.49
N THR A 90 -9.64 -17.08 -12.76
CA THR A 90 -9.85 -17.97 -13.91
C THR A 90 -9.56 -17.27 -15.21
N MET A 91 -10.04 -16.03 -15.37
CA MET A 91 -9.77 -15.20 -16.55
C MET A 91 -8.27 -14.94 -16.72
N ALA A 92 -7.60 -14.45 -15.69
CA ALA A 92 -6.16 -14.16 -15.76
C ALA A 92 -5.33 -15.41 -16.06
N GLU A 93 -5.62 -16.54 -15.40
CA GLU A 93 -4.90 -17.79 -15.64
C GLU A 93 -5.17 -18.36 -17.04
N THR A 94 -6.40 -18.27 -17.56
CA THR A 94 -6.74 -18.76 -18.90
C THR A 94 -6.04 -17.94 -19.98
N GLU A 95 -6.08 -16.62 -19.85
CA GLU A 95 -5.50 -15.72 -20.84
C GLU A 95 -3.96 -15.78 -20.83
N ILE A 96 -3.32 -15.82 -19.65
CA ILE A 96 -1.86 -15.93 -19.57
C ILE A 96 -1.39 -17.31 -20.07
N ARG A 97 -2.11 -18.41 -19.77
CA ARG A 97 -1.76 -19.75 -20.30
C ARG A 97 -1.91 -19.87 -21.81
N ALA A 98 -2.73 -19.02 -22.43
CA ALA A 98 -2.87 -18.98 -23.88
C ALA A 98 -1.68 -18.29 -24.57
N GLU A 99 -0.87 -17.52 -23.82
CA GLU A 99 0.38 -16.95 -24.33
C GLU A 99 1.49 -18.02 -24.40
N GLN A 100 2.35 -17.92 -25.42
CA GLN A 100 3.43 -18.88 -25.64
C GLN A 100 4.39 -18.90 -24.44
N GLY A 101 4.61 -20.09 -23.86
CA GLY A 101 5.57 -20.30 -22.77
C GLY A 101 5.00 -20.30 -21.35
N PHE A 102 3.69 -20.06 -21.16
CA PHE A 102 3.08 -19.93 -19.82
C PHE A 102 2.02 -20.99 -19.50
N SER A 103 2.06 -22.17 -20.12
CA SER A 103 1.02 -23.21 -20.02
C SER A 103 0.70 -23.68 -18.59
N ASN A 104 1.68 -23.64 -17.68
CA ASN A 104 1.53 -24.01 -16.26
C ASN A 104 1.42 -22.80 -15.32
N TRP A 105 1.29 -21.59 -15.86
CA TRP A 105 1.22 -20.39 -15.03
C TRP A 105 -0.04 -20.38 -14.18
N ARG A 106 0.08 -19.88 -12.95
CA ARG A 106 -1.04 -19.67 -12.04
C ARG A 106 -0.83 -18.42 -11.22
N CYS A 107 -1.93 -17.77 -10.86
CA CYS A 107 -1.91 -16.62 -9.97
C CYS A 107 -1.24 -17.03 -8.65
N ARG A 108 -0.31 -16.22 -8.15
CA ARG A 108 0.28 -16.40 -6.81
C ARG A 108 -0.80 -16.27 -5.74
N ALA A 109 -1.59 -15.20 -5.80
CA ALA A 109 -2.76 -14.99 -4.97
C ALA A 109 -3.72 -14.00 -5.64
N VAL A 110 -5.02 -14.16 -5.38
CA VAL A 110 -6.05 -13.18 -5.73
C VAL A 110 -6.83 -12.88 -4.46
N ILE A 111 -6.85 -11.62 -4.04
CA ILE A 111 -7.30 -11.17 -2.72
C ILE A 111 -8.34 -10.08 -2.90
N LYS A 112 -9.48 -10.18 -2.21
CA LYS A 112 -10.46 -9.10 -2.08
C LYS A 112 -10.09 -8.24 -0.88
N ASP A 113 -10.02 -6.92 -1.06
CA ASP A 113 -9.69 -6.01 0.05
C ASP A 113 -10.88 -5.95 1.04
N PRO A 114 -10.69 -6.33 2.33
CA PRO A 114 -11.77 -6.33 3.30
C PRO A 114 -12.27 -4.92 3.63
N LYS A 115 -11.42 -3.89 3.51
CA LYS A 115 -11.80 -2.49 3.73
C LYS A 115 -12.47 -1.89 2.50
N LYS A 116 -12.21 -2.44 1.32
CA LYS A 116 -12.69 -1.95 0.03
C LYS A 116 -13.18 -3.13 -0.81
N PRO A 117 -14.42 -3.60 -0.61
CA PRO A 117 -14.91 -4.81 -1.27
C PRO A 117 -14.91 -4.72 -2.79
N ASN A 118 -14.95 -3.51 -3.36
CA ASN A 118 -14.86 -3.26 -4.80
C ASN A 118 -13.42 -3.34 -5.35
N ARG A 119 -12.44 -3.76 -4.54
CA ARG A 119 -11.04 -3.89 -4.95
C ARG A 119 -10.57 -5.32 -4.84
N ILE A 120 -10.05 -5.81 -5.96
CA ILE A 120 -9.42 -7.12 -6.07
C ILE A 120 -7.95 -6.93 -6.41
N ARG A 121 -7.06 -7.63 -5.72
CA ARG A 121 -5.61 -7.55 -5.91
C ARG A 121 -5.08 -8.89 -6.38
N ILE A 122 -4.33 -8.90 -7.47
CA ILE A 122 -3.55 -10.07 -7.91
C ILE A 122 -2.09 -9.84 -7.46
N ALA A 123 -1.60 -10.73 -6.61
CA ALA A 123 -0.19 -10.73 -6.18
C ALA A 123 0.69 -11.32 -7.29
N CYS A 124 1.82 -10.69 -7.58
CA CYS A 124 2.81 -11.17 -8.53
C CYS A 124 4.09 -11.61 -7.80
N ARG A 125 4.91 -12.47 -8.41
CA ARG A 125 6.18 -12.93 -7.80
C ARG A 125 7.30 -11.90 -8.00
N ASP A 126 7.35 -11.29 -9.18
CA ASP A 126 8.37 -10.32 -9.58
C ASP A 126 7.77 -9.22 -10.49
N GLU A 127 8.62 -8.29 -10.91
CA GLU A 127 8.25 -7.14 -11.74
C GLU A 127 7.88 -7.55 -13.18
N ASN A 128 8.49 -8.61 -13.72
CA ASN A 128 8.18 -9.10 -15.06
C ASN A 128 6.79 -9.74 -15.09
N GLU A 129 6.50 -10.60 -14.11
CA GLU A 129 5.17 -11.16 -13.91
C GLU A 129 4.14 -10.04 -13.67
N HIS A 130 4.49 -9.02 -12.89
CA HIS A 130 3.61 -7.87 -12.66
C HIS A 130 3.25 -7.17 -13.96
N ASN A 131 4.23 -6.88 -14.82
CA ASN A 131 4.01 -6.20 -16.09
C ASN A 131 3.18 -7.06 -17.07
N MET A 132 3.46 -8.36 -17.14
CA MET A 132 2.67 -9.31 -17.94
C MET A 132 1.21 -9.37 -17.46
N VAL A 133 0.99 -9.55 -16.15
CA VAL A 133 -0.36 -9.62 -15.57
C VAL A 133 -1.11 -8.32 -15.82
N LYS A 134 -0.47 -7.15 -15.67
CA LYS A 134 -1.09 -5.85 -16.00
C LYS A 134 -1.57 -5.78 -17.44
N GLN A 135 -0.74 -6.22 -18.38
CA GLN A 135 -1.04 -6.17 -19.80
C GLN A 135 -2.23 -7.08 -20.14
N VAL A 136 -2.16 -8.34 -19.74
CA VAL A 136 -3.18 -9.34 -20.06
C VAL A 136 -4.51 -9.02 -19.38
N VAL A 137 -4.47 -8.79 -18.06
CA VAL A 137 -5.68 -8.46 -17.30
C VAL A 137 -6.25 -7.14 -17.77
N GLY A 138 -5.44 -6.10 -17.94
CA GLY A 138 -5.88 -4.79 -18.40
C GLY A 138 -6.63 -4.84 -19.73
N ALA A 139 -6.24 -5.72 -20.66
CA ALA A 139 -6.89 -5.90 -21.95
C ALA A 139 -8.20 -6.71 -21.89
N LYS A 140 -8.37 -7.57 -20.87
CA LYS A 140 -9.45 -8.57 -20.79
C LYS A 140 -10.45 -8.33 -19.67
N LEU A 141 -10.33 -7.22 -18.96
CA LEU A 141 -11.28 -6.84 -17.92
C LEU A 141 -12.68 -6.60 -18.51
N PRO A 142 -13.75 -7.03 -17.80
CA PRO A 142 -15.13 -6.79 -18.22
C PRO A 142 -15.47 -5.30 -18.20
N HIS A 143 -16.51 -4.92 -18.94
CA HIS A 143 -16.97 -3.53 -18.98
C HIS A 143 -17.33 -3.03 -17.58
N GLY A 144 -16.81 -1.86 -17.20
CA GLY A 144 -16.98 -1.28 -15.87
C GLY A 144 -15.88 -1.66 -14.87
N ALA A 145 -15.16 -2.77 -15.05
CA ALA A 145 -13.95 -3.05 -14.30
C ALA A 145 -12.77 -2.24 -14.89
N ARG A 146 -11.85 -1.81 -14.03
CA ARG A 146 -10.63 -1.13 -14.48
C ARG A 146 -9.44 -1.52 -13.64
N LEU A 147 -8.29 -1.62 -14.29
CA LEU A 147 -7.01 -1.75 -13.61
C LEU A 147 -6.63 -0.38 -13.03
N LEU A 148 -6.37 -0.34 -11.72
CA LEU A 148 -5.82 0.84 -11.07
C LEU A 148 -4.34 0.97 -11.37
N ARG A 149 -3.85 2.21 -11.33
CA ARG A 149 -2.42 2.50 -11.39
C ARG A 149 -1.72 1.89 -10.18
N ASP A 150 -0.42 1.64 -10.35
CA ASP A 150 0.47 1.14 -9.33
C ASP A 150 0.31 1.90 -8.02
N GLU A 151 0.33 1.14 -6.93
CA GLU A 151 0.35 1.70 -5.60
C GLU A 151 1.69 2.40 -5.39
N LEU A 152 1.64 3.71 -5.16
CA LEU A 152 2.82 4.51 -4.85
C LEU A 152 2.82 4.87 -3.38
N TYR A 153 3.99 4.77 -2.76
CA TYR A 153 4.21 5.01 -1.35
C TYR A 153 4.91 6.36 -1.17
N PRO A 154 4.16 7.40 -0.75
CA PRO A 154 4.73 8.73 -0.61
C PRO A 154 5.53 8.87 0.68
N VAL A 155 6.72 9.46 0.57
CA VAL A 155 7.58 9.87 1.67
C VAL A 155 7.75 11.39 1.58
N LYS A 156 7.52 12.09 2.68
CA LYS A 156 7.81 13.53 2.78
C LYS A 156 9.31 13.67 3.02
N VAL A 157 9.95 14.61 2.34
CA VAL A 157 11.36 14.95 2.56
C VAL A 157 11.46 16.45 2.81
N ASP A 158 11.93 16.82 4.00
CA ASP A 158 12.15 18.19 4.43
C ASP A 158 13.63 18.58 4.28
N HIS A 159 13.91 19.89 4.22
CA HIS A 159 15.27 20.44 4.11
C HIS A 159 16.03 19.95 2.86
N VAL A 160 15.37 19.99 1.70
CA VAL A 160 15.96 19.63 0.41
C VAL A 160 16.40 20.87 -0.34
N ASN A 161 17.62 20.83 -0.90
CA ASN A 161 18.15 21.92 -1.70
C ASN A 161 17.29 22.15 -2.95
N ARG A 162 16.76 23.37 -3.10
CA ARG A 162 15.86 23.75 -4.20
C ARG A 162 16.51 23.51 -5.56
N ILE A 163 17.80 23.84 -5.71
CA ILE A 163 18.45 23.75 -7.03
C ILE A 163 18.72 22.30 -7.41
N ALA A 164 18.75 21.35 -6.48
CA ALA A 164 18.87 19.93 -6.79
C ALA A 164 17.58 19.37 -7.41
N VAL A 165 16.42 19.92 -7.05
CA VAL A 165 15.10 19.42 -7.45
C VAL A 165 14.48 20.24 -8.59
N LEU A 166 14.64 21.56 -8.55
CA LEU A 166 13.98 22.50 -9.45
C LEU A 166 14.93 23.17 -10.42
N ASP A 167 14.45 23.36 -11.65
CA ASP A 167 15.12 24.15 -12.68
C ASP A 167 14.83 25.67 -12.53
N GLU A 168 15.32 26.45 -13.49
CA GLU A 168 15.15 27.90 -13.54
C GLU A 168 13.69 28.32 -13.74
N MET A 169 12.88 27.49 -14.41
CA MET A 169 11.44 27.69 -14.61
C MET A 169 10.63 27.30 -13.37
N SER A 170 11.30 26.83 -12.31
CA SER A 170 10.67 26.25 -11.13
C SER A 170 9.83 25.02 -11.45
N ASP A 171 10.23 24.23 -12.44
CA ASP A 171 9.71 22.89 -12.70
C ASP A 171 10.65 21.81 -12.14
N ILE A 172 10.17 20.57 -12.01
CA ILE A 172 11.02 19.46 -11.56
C ILE A 172 12.07 19.20 -12.63
N ARG A 173 13.36 19.20 -12.27
CA ARG A 173 14.45 18.97 -13.22
C ARG A 173 14.29 17.65 -13.95
N ALA A 174 14.54 17.68 -15.26
CA ALA A 174 14.75 16.47 -16.04
C ALA A 174 15.92 15.67 -15.45
N GLY A 175 15.75 14.36 -15.25
CA GLY A 175 16.76 13.50 -14.63
C GLY A 175 16.71 13.43 -13.11
N ALA A 176 15.93 14.27 -12.41
CA ALA A 176 15.88 14.26 -10.94
C ALA A 176 15.32 12.93 -10.40
N ILE A 177 14.36 12.34 -11.10
CA ILE A 177 13.76 11.06 -10.72
C ILE A 177 14.82 9.95 -10.80
N GLU A 178 15.54 9.88 -11.90
CA GLU A 178 16.58 8.87 -12.15
C GLU A 178 17.77 9.06 -11.20
N ALA A 179 18.21 10.31 -10.99
CA ALA A 179 19.29 10.64 -10.07
C ALA A 179 18.94 10.24 -8.63
N PHE A 180 17.77 10.66 -8.12
CA PHE A 180 17.40 10.34 -6.75
C PHE A 180 17.06 8.86 -6.56
N SER A 181 16.56 8.17 -7.60
CA SER A 181 16.40 6.72 -7.59
C SER A 181 17.74 6.03 -7.37
N LYS A 182 18.77 6.43 -8.13
CA LYS A 182 20.12 5.88 -8.02
C LYS A 182 20.80 6.22 -6.69
N GLU A 183 20.68 7.47 -6.21
CA GLU A 183 21.31 7.92 -4.96
C GLU A 183 20.77 7.19 -3.72
N ASN A 184 19.51 6.77 -3.73
CA ASN A 184 18.85 6.15 -2.57
C ASN A 184 18.67 4.64 -2.69
N ASP A 185 19.08 4.03 -3.81
CA ASP A 185 18.79 2.64 -4.17
C ASP A 185 17.30 2.31 -4.02
N VAL A 186 16.45 3.12 -4.67
CA VAL A 186 14.99 2.97 -4.71
C VAL A 186 14.48 3.27 -6.11
N HIS A 187 13.27 2.83 -6.42
CA HIS A 187 12.60 3.24 -7.65
C HIS A 187 11.62 4.40 -7.38
N VAL A 188 12.05 5.63 -7.66
CA VAL A 188 11.19 6.82 -7.58
C VAL A 188 10.31 6.88 -8.83
N ALA A 189 8.99 6.94 -8.63
CA ALA A 189 8.03 7.10 -9.73
C ALA A 189 7.65 8.56 -9.97
N LYS A 190 7.70 9.41 -8.93
CA LYS A 190 7.28 10.80 -9.01
C LYS A 190 7.90 11.62 -7.90
N ILE A 191 8.18 12.89 -8.19
CA ILE A 191 8.55 13.92 -7.21
C ILE A 191 7.51 15.05 -7.26
N ALA A 192 7.16 15.60 -6.11
CA ALA A 192 6.31 16.79 -6.00
C ALA A 192 6.91 17.78 -5.00
N TRP A 193 7.23 18.99 -5.46
CA TRP A 193 7.67 20.07 -4.59
C TRP A 193 6.50 20.61 -3.76
N LEU A 194 6.67 20.74 -2.44
CA LEU A 194 5.61 21.13 -1.49
C LEU A 194 5.73 22.58 -1.01
N SER A 195 6.95 23.12 -0.98
CA SER A 195 7.20 24.50 -0.58
C SER A 195 6.72 25.50 -1.64
N LYS A 196 6.43 26.74 -1.22
CA LYS A 196 6.04 27.81 -2.14
C LYS A 196 7.16 28.05 -3.16
N ARG A 197 6.79 28.08 -4.45
CA ARG A 197 7.76 28.34 -5.53
C ARG A 197 8.18 29.81 -5.57
N ASP A 198 7.28 30.71 -5.17
CA ASP A 198 7.45 32.18 -5.22
C ASP A 198 8.37 32.74 -4.13
N THR A 199 8.67 31.94 -3.10
CA THR A 199 9.58 32.36 -2.03
C THR A 199 10.99 31.85 -2.35
N PRO A 200 12.01 32.73 -2.44
CA PRO A 200 13.36 32.35 -2.88
C PRO A 200 14.17 31.68 -1.76
N LYS A 201 13.59 30.70 -1.05
CA LYS A 201 14.30 29.91 -0.06
C LYS A 201 15.18 28.88 -0.76
N ALA A 202 16.43 28.79 -0.33
CA ALA A 202 17.40 27.80 -0.83
C ALA A 202 16.96 26.37 -0.51
N TYR A 203 16.25 26.16 0.60
CA TYR A 203 15.76 24.86 1.03
C TYR A 203 14.23 24.81 1.10
N GLY A 204 13.68 23.63 0.86
CA GLY A 204 12.25 23.38 0.98
C GLY A 204 11.92 21.92 1.23
N SER A 205 10.65 21.59 1.07
CA SER A 205 10.10 20.25 1.27
C SER A 205 9.57 19.70 -0.04
N MET A 206 9.71 18.40 -0.23
CA MET A 206 9.13 17.65 -1.34
C MET A 206 8.41 16.39 -0.84
N ALA A 207 7.61 15.80 -1.72
CA ALA A 207 7.12 14.44 -1.58
C ALA A 207 7.75 13.58 -2.68
N VAL A 208 8.33 12.46 -2.29
CA VAL A 208 8.88 11.45 -3.19
C VAL A 208 7.95 10.24 -3.16
N TYR A 209 7.56 9.76 -4.33
CA TYR A 209 6.67 8.61 -4.47
C TYR A 209 7.50 7.43 -4.95
N VAL A 210 7.72 6.44 -4.08
CA VAL A 210 8.43 5.21 -4.43
C VAL A 210 7.43 4.09 -4.77
N THR A 211 7.86 3.12 -5.57
CA THR A 211 7.00 2.02 -6.02
C THR A 211 6.91 0.86 -5.03
N LYS A 212 7.89 0.72 -4.12
CA LYS A 212 7.91 -0.34 -3.10
C LYS A 212 7.62 0.20 -1.72
N GLY A 213 6.78 -0.53 -0.97
CA GLY A 213 6.42 -0.17 0.40
C GLY A 213 7.57 -0.39 1.38
N SER A 214 8.44 -1.37 1.10
CA SER A 214 9.65 -1.64 1.88
C SER A 214 10.63 -0.47 1.81
N ASP A 215 10.89 0.06 0.60
CA ASP A 215 11.74 1.22 0.35
C ASP A 215 11.22 2.44 1.11
N ALA A 216 9.92 2.71 1.03
CA ALA A 216 9.32 3.80 1.80
C ALA A 216 9.51 3.63 3.31
N LYS A 217 9.32 2.41 3.83
CA LYS A 217 9.52 2.11 5.25
C LYS A 217 11.00 2.26 5.66
N ARG A 218 11.92 1.79 4.82
CA ARG A 218 13.36 1.91 5.03
C ARG A 218 13.76 3.37 5.13
N LEU A 219 13.39 4.18 4.12
CA LEU A 219 13.62 5.62 4.12
C LEU A 219 13.09 6.29 5.40
N LEU A 220 11.85 5.98 5.79
CA LEU A 220 11.24 6.51 7.02
C LEU A 220 11.96 6.07 8.30
N SER A 221 12.48 4.84 8.33
CA SER A 221 13.22 4.32 9.49
C SER A 221 14.64 4.87 9.60
N GLU A 222 15.29 5.09 8.46
CA GLU A 222 16.63 5.69 8.38
C GLU A 222 16.57 7.19 8.69
N GLY A 223 15.47 7.86 8.33
CA GLY A 223 15.24 9.27 8.63
C GLY A 223 15.79 10.24 7.58
N PHE A 224 16.41 9.74 6.51
CA PHE A 224 17.10 10.56 5.52
C PHE A 224 16.80 10.13 4.07
N PHE A 225 16.91 11.09 3.15
CA PHE A 225 16.81 10.89 1.72
C PHE A 225 17.88 11.72 1.01
N TYR A 226 18.69 11.09 0.17
CA TYR A 226 19.74 11.75 -0.60
C TYR A 226 19.15 12.49 -1.81
N ALA A 227 19.54 13.74 -2.00
CA ALA A 227 19.10 14.56 -3.10
C ALA A 227 20.21 15.50 -3.57
N GLY A 228 20.88 15.14 -4.66
CA GLY A 228 21.88 15.99 -5.32
C GLY A 228 23.14 16.17 -4.49
N GLY A 229 23.58 15.10 -3.81
CA GLY A 229 24.77 15.09 -2.95
C GLY A 229 24.55 15.60 -1.52
N GLU A 230 23.37 16.14 -1.20
CA GLU A 230 22.94 16.48 0.16
C GLU A 230 21.90 15.46 0.68
N SER A 231 21.52 15.57 1.95
CA SER A 231 20.45 14.76 2.55
C SER A 231 19.33 15.65 3.09
N GLY A 232 18.09 15.24 2.85
CA GLY A 232 16.89 15.78 3.50
C GLY A 232 16.34 14.83 4.55
N TYR A 233 15.52 15.35 5.47
CA TYR A 233 14.89 14.55 6.54
C TYR A 233 13.59 13.93 6.06
N THR A 234 13.43 12.62 6.23
CA THR A 234 12.20 11.93 5.84
C THR A 234 11.13 11.99 6.92
N GLY A 235 9.87 12.05 6.50
CA GLY A 235 8.71 11.93 7.38
C GLY A 235 7.52 11.31 6.67
N SER A 236 6.51 10.92 7.44
CA SER A 236 5.25 10.42 6.90
C SER A 236 4.63 11.47 5.97
N PHE A 237 4.19 11.05 4.79
CA PHE A 237 3.43 11.92 3.91
C PHE A 237 1.94 11.83 4.22
N GLU A 238 1.43 12.83 4.93
CA GLU A 238 0.00 12.96 5.19
C GLU A 238 -0.72 13.54 3.98
N ARG A 239 -1.55 12.72 3.33
CA ARG A 239 -2.49 13.21 2.33
C ARG A 239 -3.60 13.99 3.05
N ARG A 240 -3.44 15.30 3.15
CA ARG A 240 -4.54 16.17 3.57
C ARG A 240 -5.65 16.12 2.52
N PRO A 241 -6.84 15.58 2.83
CA PRO A 241 -7.95 15.60 1.88
C PRO A 241 -8.23 17.05 1.54
N ARG A 242 -8.26 17.38 0.24
CA ARG A 242 -8.75 18.69 -0.17
C ARG A 242 -10.26 18.68 0.05
N PRO A 243 -10.78 19.58 0.89
CA PRO A 243 -12.21 19.70 1.07
C PRO A 243 -12.85 20.02 -0.27
N GLU A 244 -14.03 19.47 -0.54
CA GLU A 244 -14.81 19.83 -1.72
C GLU A 244 -15.41 21.22 -1.54
N GLN A 245 -14.55 22.23 -1.63
CA GLN A 245 -14.91 23.64 -1.56
C GLN A 245 -15.31 24.14 -2.94
N CYS A 246 -16.48 24.78 -3.00
CA CYS A 246 -16.95 25.48 -4.17
C CYS A 246 -16.20 26.81 -4.31
N TYR A 247 -15.32 26.95 -5.30
CA TYR A 247 -14.59 28.21 -5.53
C TYR A 247 -15.47 29.37 -6.00
N ASN A 248 -16.76 29.13 -6.31
CA ASN A 248 -17.72 30.19 -6.64
C ASN A 248 -18.34 30.82 -5.38
N CYS A 249 -18.81 30.02 -4.41
CA CYS A 249 -19.46 30.51 -3.19
C CYS A 249 -18.66 30.28 -1.89
N GLN A 250 -17.47 29.70 -1.99
CA GLN A 250 -16.54 29.35 -0.91
C GLN A 250 -17.06 28.35 0.15
N GLN A 251 -18.27 27.79 -0.03
CA GLN A 251 -18.84 26.76 0.85
C GLN A 251 -18.32 25.36 0.52
N VAL A 252 -18.40 24.44 1.49
CA VAL A 252 -18.02 23.02 1.33
C VAL A 252 -19.20 22.15 0.90
N GLY A 253 -18.92 20.95 0.37
CA GLY A 253 -19.91 19.91 0.07
C GLY A 253 -20.49 19.96 -1.35
N HIS A 254 -19.97 20.81 -2.23
CA HIS A 254 -20.31 20.82 -3.65
C HIS A 254 -19.22 21.50 -4.49
N LYS A 255 -19.24 21.26 -5.80
CA LYS A 255 -18.35 21.91 -6.77
C LYS A 255 -19.06 23.07 -7.45
N ALA A 256 -18.27 24.01 -7.98
CA ALA A 256 -18.79 25.23 -8.61
C ALA A 256 -19.76 24.96 -9.79
N PHE A 257 -19.60 23.84 -10.50
CA PHE A 257 -20.51 23.47 -11.59
C PHE A 257 -21.88 22.93 -11.13
N GLN A 258 -22.04 22.63 -9.84
CA GLN A 258 -23.25 22.00 -9.31
C GLN A 258 -24.27 23.01 -8.78
N ARG A 259 -23.91 24.29 -8.59
CA ARG A 259 -24.81 25.31 -8.05
C ARG A 259 -24.64 26.68 -8.68
N GLU A 260 -25.77 27.29 -8.98
CA GLU A 260 -25.93 28.67 -9.44
C GLU A 260 -26.09 29.60 -8.22
N LYS A 261 -25.04 29.71 -7.40
CA LYS A 261 -24.99 30.69 -6.29
C LYS A 261 -24.26 31.96 -6.74
N SER A 262 -24.58 33.08 -6.09
CA SER A 262 -23.85 34.34 -6.22
C SER A 262 -22.35 34.10 -5.97
N ARG A 263 -21.52 34.74 -6.78
CA ARG A 263 -20.07 34.65 -6.65
C ARG A 263 -19.62 35.40 -5.40
N ILE A 264 -18.95 34.70 -4.49
CA ILE A 264 -18.39 35.24 -3.26
C ILE A 264 -16.86 35.27 -3.36
N CYS A 265 -16.28 36.44 -3.06
CA CYS A 265 -14.85 36.63 -3.05
C CYS A 265 -14.18 35.82 -1.94
N GLY A 266 -13.21 34.97 -2.30
CA GLY A 266 -12.46 34.16 -1.36
C GLY A 266 -11.56 34.94 -0.39
N LYS A 267 -11.28 36.22 -0.65
CA LYS A 267 -10.47 37.07 0.25
C LYS A 267 -11.30 37.81 1.29
N CYS A 268 -12.39 38.47 0.88
CA CYS A 268 -13.14 39.38 1.76
C CYS A 268 -14.59 38.96 2.04
N ALA A 269 -15.03 37.80 1.53
CA ALA A 269 -16.39 37.27 1.67
C ALA A 269 -17.52 38.16 1.09
N LYS A 270 -17.18 39.19 0.29
CA LYS A 270 -18.16 40.04 -0.41
C LYS A 270 -18.53 39.46 -1.77
N GLU A 271 -19.76 39.74 -2.23
CA GLU A 271 -20.23 39.33 -3.54
C GLU A 271 -19.71 40.22 -4.68
N GLY A 272 -19.86 39.77 -5.93
CA GLY A 272 -19.71 40.61 -7.11
C GLY A 272 -18.31 40.69 -7.74
N HIS A 273 -17.30 40.05 -7.15
CA HIS A 273 -15.94 40.02 -7.74
C HIS A 273 -15.15 38.75 -7.43
N HIS A 274 -14.06 38.53 -8.17
CA HIS A 274 -13.13 37.43 -7.99
C HIS A 274 -11.95 37.83 -7.09
N HIS A 275 -11.33 36.86 -6.39
CA HIS A 275 -10.23 37.14 -5.46
C HIS A 275 -8.98 37.75 -6.12
N SER A 276 -8.79 37.54 -7.42
CA SER A 276 -7.71 38.16 -8.21
C SER A 276 -7.92 39.66 -8.42
N ALA A 277 -9.17 40.13 -8.42
CA ALA A 277 -9.55 41.53 -8.57
C ALA A 277 -9.91 42.19 -7.23
N CYS A 278 -9.60 41.53 -6.10
CA CYS A 278 -9.92 42.01 -4.77
C CYS A 278 -8.76 42.82 -4.19
N ASN A 279 -9.02 44.10 -3.89
CA ASN A 279 -8.06 45.04 -3.30
C ASN A 279 -8.20 45.18 -1.77
N GLU A 280 -9.06 44.36 -1.16
CA GLU A 280 -9.27 44.38 0.30
C GLU A 280 -8.03 43.81 1.00
N THR A 281 -7.56 44.52 2.03
CA THR A 281 -6.43 44.12 2.87
C THR A 281 -6.87 43.33 4.10
N VAL A 282 -8.15 43.43 4.48
CA VAL A 282 -8.76 42.66 5.55
C VAL A 282 -9.37 41.40 4.96
N TYR A 283 -8.83 40.25 5.33
CA TYR A 283 -9.35 38.98 4.89
C TYR A 283 -10.46 38.47 5.81
N LYS A 284 -11.44 37.81 5.19
CA LYS A 284 -12.56 37.19 5.88
C LYS A 284 -12.88 35.85 5.25
N CYS A 285 -12.87 34.80 6.07
CA CYS A 285 -13.23 33.46 5.66
C CYS A 285 -14.76 33.29 5.64
N VAL A 286 -15.32 32.81 4.53
CA VAL A 286 -16.76 32.53 4.41
C VAL A 286 -17.23 31.40 5.33
N LEU A 287 -16.35 30.45 5.66
CA LEU A 287 -16.70 29.27 6.46
C LEU A 287 -16.72 29.58 7.96
N CYS A 288 -15.68 30.25 8.45
CA CYS A 288 -15.43 30.43 9.89
C CYS A 288 -15.37 31.90 10.34
N ASP A 289 -15.61 32.86 9.44
CA ASP A 289 -15.53 34.30 9.70
C ASP A 289 -14.16 34.79 10.21
N GLY A 290 -13.12 33.96 10.09
CA GLY A 290 -11.77 34.25 10.58
C GLY A 290 -10.98 35.20 9.68
N PRO A 291 -9.91 35.84 10.20
CA PRO A 291 -9.11 36.84 9.51
C PRO A 291 -8.09 36.21 8.53
N HIS A 292 -8.58 35.43 7.58
CA HIS A 292 -7.79 34.77 6.54
C HIS A 292 -8.64 34.48 5.31
N GLU A 293 -8.02 34.16 4.18
CA GLU A 293 -8.75 33.79 2.97
C GLU A 293 -9.54 32.49 3.17
N SER A 294 -10.65 32.36 2.44
CA SER A 294 -11.55 31.21 2.51
C SER A 294 -10.91 29.90 2.07
N PHE A 295 -9.81 29.96 1.31
CA PHE A 295 -9.01 28.81 0.87
C PHE A 295 -7.72 28.62 1.70
N SER A 296 -7.57 29.36 2.81
CA SER A 296 -6.39 29.27 3.67
C SER A 296 -6.24 27.88 4.29
N ARG A 297 -5.01 27.38 4.33
CA ARG A 297 -4.64 26.11 4.97
C ARG A 297 -4.82 26.13 6.49
N ASN A 298 -4.96 27.31 7.08
CA ASN A 298 -5.11 27.49 8.53
C ASN A 298 -6.58 27.52 8.96
N CYS A 299 -7.54 27.42 8.03
CA CYS A 299 -8.95 27.42 8.36
C CYS A 299 -9.36 26.08 8.99
N LYS A 300 -9.67 26.08 10.29
CA LYS A 300 -10.08 24.87 11.03
C LYS A 300 -11.39 24.24 10.54
N LYS A 301 -12.31 25.03 9.98
CA LYS A 301 -13.54 24.49 9.37
C LYS A 301 -13.29 23.85 8.00
N LEU A 302 -12.30 24.35 7.28
CA LEU A 302 -11.92 23.78 5.98
C LEU A 302 -11.04 22.54 6.20
N TYR A 303 -10.08 22.62 7.12
CA TYR A 303 -9.20 21.53 7.51
C TYR A 303 -9.38 21.28 9.01
N PRO A 304 -10.35 20.44 9.42
CA PRO A 304 -10.49 20.00 10.80
C PRO A 304 -9.20 19.32 11.24
N SER A 305 -8.75 19.59 12.46
CA SER A 305 -7.67 18.81 13.07
C SER A 305 -8.26 17.44 13.41
N ASP A 306 -7.56 16.34 13.13
CA ASP A 306 -8.01 14.97 13.47
C ASP A 306 -8.06 14.69 15.00
N HIS A 307 -8.05 15.74 15.82
CA HIS A 307 -8.16 15.72 17.27
C HIS A 307 -9.29 16.65 17.71
N GLU A 308 -10.52 16.21 17.52
CA GLU A 308 -11.72 16.64 18.25
C GLU A 308 -12.77 15.51 18.19
#